data_AF-A0A2H6LAZ9-F1
#
_entry.id   AF-A0A2H6LAZ9-F1
#
_cell.length_a   1.000
_cell.length_b   1.000
_cell.length_c   1.000
_cell.angle_alpha   90.00
_cell.angle_beta   90.00
_cell.angle_gamma   90.00
#
_symmetry.space_group_name_H-M   'P 1'
#
loop_
_entity.id
_entity.type
_entity.pdbx_description
1 polymer ?
#
loop_
_entity_poly.entity_id
_entity_poly.type
_entity_poly.pdbx_seq_one_letter_code
_entity_poly.pdbx_strand_id
1 'polypeptide(L)'
;MSLPADSQIFACDINEEYTAIAWRYWQQAGLAKIYLRLAPALESLDQLLVIGQVGTFDFAFIDASYEERCLQLIRSGGLIAINNVLWSGRVANFQIQNHSTQAIRSINQKLHDDKRITLSIFLISD
;
A
#
# COMPACT_ATOMS: atom_id res chain seq x y z
N MET A 1 1.15 -16.97 -5.89
CA MET A 1 0.34 -16.36 -6.97
C MET A 1 1.30 -15.83 -8.02
N SER A 2 1.15 -16.21 -9.28
CA SER A 2 1.83 -15.54 -10.39
C SER A 2 0.88 -14.49 -10.96
N LEU A 3 1.40 -13.33 -11.30
CA LEU A 3 0.67 -12.33 -12.08
C LEU A 3 0.57 -12.81 -13.54
N PRO A 4 -0.53 -12.52 -14.25
CA PRO A 4 -0.61 -12.62 -15.71
C PRO A 4 0.55 -11.90 -16.41
N ALA A 5 0.96 -12.38 -17.58
CA ALA A 5 2.12 -11.84 -18.31
C ALA A 5 1.98 -10.36 -18.73
N ASP A 6 0.74 -9.89 -18.87
CA ASP A 6 0.37 -8.52 -19.21
C ASP A 6 0.16 -7.62 -17.99
N SER A 7 0.38 -8.14 -16.78
CA SER A 7 0.25 -7.37 -15.55
C SER A 7 1.24 -6.21 -15.50
N GLN A 8 0.81 -5.12 -14.87
CA GLN A 8 1.62 -3.96 -14.63
C GLN A 8 1.69 -3.71 -13.13
N ILE A 9 2.89 -3.40 -12.64
CA ILE A 9 3.11 -3.04 -11.25
C ILE A 9 3.62 -1.61 -11.23
N PHE A 10 2.97 -0.75 -10.44
CA PHE A 10 3.48 0.57 -10.12
C PHE A 10 4.08 0.53 -8.72
N ALA A 11 5.39 0.73 -8.62
CA ALA A 11 6.12 0.68 -7.36
C ALA A 11 6.58 2.10 -6.98
N CYS A 12 6.30 2.52 -5.75
CA CYS A 12 6.72 3.81 -5.20
C CYS A 12 7.74 3.57 -4.09
N ASP A 13 8.90 4.22 -4.15
CA ASP A 13 9.86 4.21 -3.06
C ASP A 13 10.67 5.53 -3.07
N ILE A 14 11.32 5.86 -1.97
CA ILE A 14 12.24 7.00 -1.88
C ILE A 14 13.71 6.56 -1.84
N ASN A 15 13.98 5.28 -1.54
CA ASN A 15 15.33 4.78 -1.33
C ASN A 15 15.90 4.17 -2.62
N GLU A 16 16.78 4.92 -3.27
CA GLU A 16 17.47 4.50 -4.48
C GLU A 16 18.32 3.22 -4.28
N GLU A 17 19.01 3.09 -3.15
CA GLU A 17 19.89 1.93 -2.90
C GLU A 17 19.09 0.62 -2.83
N TYR A 18 17.99 0.62 -2.09
CA TYR A 18 17.13 -0.57 -1.98
C TYR A 18 16.43 -0.90 -3.28
N THR A 19 15.98 0.11 -4.01
CA THR A 19 15.31 -0.10 -5.29
C THR A 19 16.26 -0.55 -6.39
N ALA A 20 17.54 -0.16 -6.36
CA ALA A 20 18.55 -0.67 -7.27
C ALA A 20 18.76 -2.18 -7.09
N ILE A 21 18.76 -2.66 -5.84
CA ILE A 21 18.79 -4.09 -5.53
C ILE A 21 17.53 -4.78 -6.04
N ALA A 22 16.35 -4.21 -5.74
CA ALA A 22 15.07 -4.76 -6.18
C ALA A 22 15.00 -4.89 -7.70
N TRP A 23 15.41 -3.85 -8.43
CA TRP A 23 15.45 -3.80 -9.87
C TRP A 23 16.28 -4.94 -10.48
N ARG A 24 17.48 -5.19 -9.94
CA ARG A 24 18.33 -6.30 -10.38
C ARG A 24 17.62 -7.64 -10.29
N TYR A 25 16.94 -7.91 -9.17
CA TYR A 25 16.25 -9.19 -8.98
C TYR A 25 14.96 -9.28 -9.80
N TRP A 26 14.24 -8.18 -10.00
CA TRP A 26 13.07 -8.15 -10.86
C TRP A 26 13.42 -8.52 -12.31
N GLN A 27 14.53 -8.01 -12.83
CA GLN A 27 15.03 -8.37 -14.15
C GLN A 27 15.42 -9.85 -14.23
N GLN A 28 16.12 -10.38 -13.23
CA GLN A 28 16.52 -11.80 -13.20
C GLN A 28 15.33 -12.76 -13.12
N ALA A 29 14.29 -12.37 -12.39
CA ALA A 29 13.08 -13.18 -12.23
C ALA A 29 12.13 -13.10 -13.44
N GLY A 30 12.44 -12.27 -14.45
CA GLY A 30 11.60 -12.11 -15.64
C GLY A 30 10.19 -11.60 -15.30
N LEU A 31 10.07 -10.78 -14.25
CA LEU A 31 8.77 -10.30 -13.78
C LEU A 31 8.08 -9.42 -14.83
N ALA A 32 6.77 -9.25 -14.60
CA ALA A 32 5.91 -8.38 -15.39
C ALA A 32 6.43 -6.92 -15.44
N LYS A 33 5.77 -6.05 -16.22
CA LYS A 33 6.22 -4.66 -16.38
C LYS A 33 6.11 -3.89 -15.06
N ILE A 34 7.26 -3.63 -14.44
CA ILE A 34 7.36 -2.83 -13.21
C ILE A 34 7.76 -1.40 -13.57
N TYR A 35 6.90 -0.47 -13.21
CA TYR A 35 7.12 0.97 -13.27
C TYR A 35 7.54 1.44 -11.87
N LEU A 36 8.84 1.62 -11.67
CA LEU A 36 9.38 2.17 -10.44
C LEU A 36 9.38 3.70 -10.49
N ARG A 37 8.87 4.32 -9.43
CA ARG A 37 8.95 5.77 -9.20
C ARG A 37 9.70 6.09 -7.92
N LEU A 38 10.84 6.76 -8.06
CA LEU A 38 11.65 7.29 -6.97
C LEU A 38 11.17 8.68 -6.55
N ALA A 39 10.18 8.71 -5.66
CA ALA A 39 9.59 9.92 -5.10
C ALA A 39 8.74 9.57 -3.87
N PRO A 40 8.38 10.55 -3.02
CA PRO A 40 7.42 10.31 -1.96
C PRO A 40 6.15 9.65 -2.51
N ALA A 41 5.66 8.61 -1.82
CA ALA A 41 4.52 7.84 -2.30
C ALA A 41 3.26 8.70 -2.45
N LEU A 42 3.00 9.65 -1.53
CA LEU A 42 1.89 10.59 -1.64
C LEU A 42 1.93 11.39 -2.94
N GLU A 43 3.09 11.95 -3.28
CA GLU A 43 3.25 12.70 -4.53
C GLU A 43 3.02 11.82 -5.75
N SER A 44 3.51 10.58 -5.71
CA SER A 44 3.34 9.62 -6.78
C SER A 44 1.86 9.25 -6.98
N LEU A 45 1.13 9.01 -5.89
CA LEU A 45 -0.30 8.69 -5.92
C LEU A 45 -1.15 9.90 -6.34
N ASP A 46 -0.83 11.10 -5.86
CA ASP A 46 -1.52 12.33 -6.24
C ASP A 46 -1.33 12.60 -7.75
N GLN A 47 -0.15 12.32 -8.32
CA GLN A 47 0.07 12.41 -9.76
C GLN A 47 -0.74 11.39 -10.56
N LEU A 48 -0.87 10.15 -10.08
CA LEU A 48 -1.73 9.16 -10.72
C LEU A 48 -3.19 9.63 -10.77
N LEU A 49 -3.68 10.27 -9.70
CA LEU A 49 -5.01 10.87 -9.68
C LEU A 49 -5.13 12.02 -10.70
N VAL A 50 -4.14 12.90 -10.77
CA VAL A 50 -4.12 14.03 -11.72
C VAL A 50 -4.15 13.56 -13.18
N ILE A 51 -3.45 12.48 -13.53
CA ILE A 51 -3.45 11.93 -14.89
C ILE A 51 -4.63 10.99 -15.17
N GLY A 52 -5.64 10.96 -14.29
CA GLY A 52 -6.91 10.26 -14.53
C GLY A 52 -6.89 8.76 -14.25
N GLN A 53 -5.99 8.27 -13.39
CA GLN A 53 -5.94 6.84 -13.02
C GLN A 53 -6.93 6.46 -11.91
N VAL A 54 -7.98 7.25 -11.68
CA VAL A 54 -9.04 6.96 -10.70
C VAL A 54 -9.71 5.63 -11.06
N GLY A 55 -9.79 4.72 -10.10
CA GLY A 55 -10.46 3.42 -10.28
C GLY A 55 -9.83 2.52 -11.33
N THR A 56 -8.53 2.63 -11.61
CA THR A 56 -7.83 1.84 -12.63
C THR A 56 -7.03 0.68 -12.06
N PHE A 57 -6.72 0.69 -10.77
CA PHE A 57 -5.93 -0.35 -10.12
C PHE A 57 -6.81 -1.49 -9.60
N ASP A 58 -6.36 -2.74 -9.78
CA ASP A 58 -7.02 -3.93 -9.22
C ASP A 58 -6.61 -4.19 -7.76
N PHE A 59 -5.36 -3.88 -7.41
CA PHE A 59 -4.76 -4.22 -6.14
C PHE A 59 -3.76 -3.14 -5.69
N ALA A 60 -3.74 -2.84 -4.38
CA ALA A 60 -2.73 -2.00 -3.76
C ALA A 60 -2.20 -2.67 -2.49
N PHE A 61 -0.88 -2.66 -2.33
CA PHE A 61 -0.21 -3.06 -1.09
C PHE A 61 0.45 -1.83 -0.47
N ILE A 62 0.09 -1.49 0.76
CA ILE A 62 0.56 -0.27 1.42
C ILE A 62 1.07 -0.51 2.84
N ASP A 63 2.04 0.31 3.24
CA ASP A 63 2.54 0.41 4.61
C ASP A 63 1.95 1.69 5.25
N ALA A 64 0.77 1.52 5.85
CA ALA A 64 0.07 2.38 6.83
C ALA A 64 0.04 3.92 6.65
N SER A 65 0.05 4.52 5.45
CA SER A 65 -0.07 6.00 5.34
C SER A 65 -0.81 6.56 4.12
N TYR A 66 -1.32 5.71 3.21
CA TYR A 66 -1.77 6.16 1.88
C TYR A 66 -3.17 5.66 1.52
N GLU A 67 -3.96 5.22 2.49
CA GLU A 67 -5.22 4.50 2.28
C GLU A 67 -6.23 5.33 1.48
N GLU A 68 -6.35 6.63 1.71
CA GLU A 68 -7.35 7.46 1.02
C GLU A 68 -7.05 7.64 -0.47
N ARG A 69 -5.77 7.80 -0.85
CA ARG A 69 -5.40 7.89 -2.27
C ARG A 69 -5.58 6.53 -2.94
N CYS A 70 -5.18 5.45 -2.26
CA CYS A 70 -5.36 4.10 -2.77
C CYS A 70 -6.85 3.76 -2.97
N LEU A 71 -7.74 4.18 -2.06
CA LEU A 71 -9.19 4.01 -2.22
C LEU A 71 -9.75 4.70 -3.47
N GLN A 72 -9.18 5.83 -3.88
CA GLN A 72 -9.58 6.51 -5.12
C GLN A 72 -9.01 5.85 -6.38
N LEU A 73 -7.78 5.34 -6.30
CA LEU A 73 -7.09 4.70 -7.43
C LEU A 73 -7.59 3.28 -7.69
N ILE A 74 -8.07 2.59 -6.66
CA ILE A 74 -8.58 1.22 -6.76
C ILE A 74 -9.99 1.21 -7.35
N ARG A 75 -10.23 0.30 -8.29
CA ARG A 75 -11.56 0.10 -8.86
C ARG A 75 -12.54 -0.47 -7.83
N SER A 76 -13.84 -0.32 -8.08
CA SER A 76 -14.85 -1.05 -7.32
C SER A 76 -14.60 -2.57 -7.40
N GLY A 77 -14.64 -3.23 -6.24
CA GLY A 77 -14.29 -4.65 -6.11
C GLY A 77 -12.79 -4.97 -6.24
N GLY A 78 -11.92 -3.97 -6.24
CA GLY A 78 -10.48 -4.17 -6.08
C GLY A 78 -10.09 -4.37 -4.61
N LEU A 79 -8.83 -4.70 -4.36
CA LEU A 79 -8.34 -5.07 -3.04
C LEU A 79 -7.20 -4.16 -2.57
N ILE A 80 -7.31 -3.66 -1.33
CA ILE A 80 -6.21 -2.96 -0.64
C ILE A 80 -5.74 -3.85 0.50
N ALA A 81 -4.45 -4.18 0.50
CA ALA A 81 -3.77 -4.86 1.59
C ALA A 81 -2.90 -3.85 2.35
N ILE A 82 -3.15 -3.71 3.65
CA ILE A 82 -2.42 -2.79 4.51
C ILE A 82 -1.59 -3.63 5.47
N ASN A 83 -0.26 -3.44 5.44
CA ASN A 83 0.65 -4.16 6.32
C ASN A 83 0.73 -3.49 7.71
N ASN A 84 1.20 -4.24 8.71
CA ASN A 84 1.56 -3.74 10.04
C ASN A 84 0.40 -3.09 10.84
N VAL A 85 -0.85 -3.46 10.54
CA VAL A 85 -2.04 -2.89 11.22
C VAL A 85 -2.13 -3.27 12.70
N LEU A 86 -1.44 -4.33 13.14
CA LEU A 86 -1.38 -4.74 14.54
C LEU A 86 -0.19 -4.13 15.28
N TRP A 87 0.82 -3.65 14.57
CA TRP A 87 2.02 -3.01 15.10
C TRP A 87 2.67 -3.81 16.23
N SER A 88 2.89 -5.10 15.99
CA SER A 88 3.36 -6.07 16.99
C SER A 88 2.58 -6.03 18.32
N GLY A 89 1.26 -5.87 18.23
CA GLY A 89 0.33 -5.77 19.37
C GLY A 89 0.34 -4.43 20.10
N ARG A 90 1.21 -3.48 19.74
CA ARG A 90 1.34 -2.18 20.43
C ARG A 90 0.07 -1.35 20.33
N VAL A 91 -0.71 -1.51 19.27
CA VAL A 91 -2.00 -0.82 19.13
C VAL A 91 -2.98 -1.17 20.25
N ALA A 92 -2.90 -2.37 20.84
CA ALA A 92 -3.74 -2.79 21.96
C ALA A 92 -3.27 -2.25 23.33
N ASN A 93 -2.02 -1.79 23.45
CA ASN A 93 -1.48 -1.27 24.72
C ASN A 93 -1.70 0.25 24.84
N PHE A 94 -2.72 0.67 25.58
CA PHE A 94 -3.07 2.08 25.79
C PHE A 94 -1.99 2.93 26.46
N GLN A 95 -0.96 2.34 27.07
CA GLN A 95 0.16 3.10 27.62
C GLN A 95 1.15 3.57 26.53
N ILE A 96 1.15 2.93 25.36
CA ILE A 96 2.01 3.31 24.24
C ILE A 96 1.36 4.47 23.49
N GLN A 97 2.01 5.63 23.53
CA GLN A 97 1.49 6.91 23.00
C GLN A 97 2.40 7.53 21.93
N ASN A 98 3.37 6.77 21.39
CA ASN A 98 4.23 7.28 20.33
C ASN A 98 3.43 7.56 19.03
N HIS A 99 3.96 8.47 18.22
CA HIS A 99 3.31 8.95 17.01
C HIS A 99 2.90 7.81 16.06
N SER A 100 3.77 6.83 15.80
CA SER A 100 3.49 5.72 14.90
C SER A 100 2.32 4.85 15.39
N THR A 101 2.28 4.53 16.68
CA THR A 101 1.20 3.72 17.25
C THR A 101 -0.13 4.46 17.19
N GLN A 102 -0.12 5.77 17.43
CA GLN A 102 -1.31 6.61 17.32
C GLN A 102 -1.80 6.74 15.87
N ALA A 103 -0.87 6.88 14.90
CA ALA A 103 -1.21 6.90 13.49
C ALA A 103 -1.90 5.60 13.05
N ILE A 104 -1.36 4.44 13.42
CA ILE A 104 -1.95 3.14 13.07
C ILE A 104 -3.30 2.94 13.75
N ARG A 105 -3.47 3.35 15.02
CA ARG A 105 -4.79 3.33 15.69
C ARG A 105 -5.82 4.18 14.95
N SER A 106 -5.43 5.39 14.56
CA SER A 106 -6.30 6.31 13.80
C SER A 106 -6.73 5.69 12.47
N ILE A 107 -5.79 5.06 11.75
CA ILE A 107 -6.08 4.36 10.49
C ILE A 107 -7.01 3.18 10.73
N ASN A 108 -6.74 2.32 11.73
CA ASN A 108 -7.58 1.18 12.04
C ASN A 108 -9.01 1.61 12.39
N GLN A 109 -9.17 2.69 13.17
CA GLN A 109 -10.48 3.24 13.49
C GLN A 109 -11.19 3.77 12.24
N LYS A 110 -10.48 4.54 11.42
CA LYS A 110 -11.02 5.09 10.17
C LYS A 110 -11.50 3.97 9.24
N LEU A 111 -10.71 2.91 9.06
CA LEU A 111 -11.06 1.76 8.21
C LEU A 111 -12.24 0.97 8.78
N HIS A 112 -12.30 0.80 10.10
CA HIS A 112 -13.43 0.13 10.74
C HIS A 112 -14.76 0.85 10.49
N ASP A 113 -14.73 2.19 10.46
CA ASP A 113 -15.94 3.00 10.30
C ASP A 113 -16.25 3.35 8.82
N ASP A 114 -15.37 2.99 7.88
CA ASP A 114 -15.53 3.31 6.46
C ASP A 114 -16.50 2.36 5.76
N LYS A 115 -17.68 2.89 5.40
CA LYS A 115 -18.75 2.15 4.73
C LYS A 115 -18.46 1.81 3.26
N ARG A 116 -17.40 2.36 2.67
CA ARG A 116 -17.02 2.09 1.28
C ARG A 116 -16.31 0.75 1.12
N ILE A 117 -15.84 0.15 2.22
CA ILE A 117 -15.02 -1.06 2.19
C ILE A 117 -15.66 -2.22 2.95
N THR A 118 -15.24 -3.43 2.62
CA THR A 118 -15.41 -4.61 3.47
C THR A 118 -14.06 -4.94 4.09
N LEU A 119 -13.96 -4.83 5.42
CA LEU A 119 -12.71 -4.99 6.15
C LEU A 119 -12.55 -6.43 6.65
N SER A 120 -11.35 -6.98 6.51
CA SER A 120 -10.92 -8.22 7.14
C SER A 120 -9.51 -8.06 7.67
N ILE A 121 -9.24 -8.58 8.87
CA ILE A 121 -7.93 -8.52 9.51
C ILE A 121 -7.41 -9.95 9.66
N PHE A 122 -6.20 -10.18 9.14
CA PHE A 122 -5.52 -11.46 9.24
C PHE A 122 -4.30 -11.34 10.16
N LEU A 123 -4.09 -12.34 11.01
CA LEU A 123 -2.90 -12.47 11.86
C LEU A 123 -1.77 -13.14 11.06
N ILE A 124 -1.27 -12.46 10.02
CA ILE A 124 -0.21 -12.99 9.16
C ILE A 124 0.94 -11.99 9.16
N SER A 125 2.05 -12.38 9.80
CA SER A 125 3.28 -11.59 9.89
C SER A 125 3.06 -10.16 10.40
N ASP A 126 2.81 -10.02 11.70
CA ASP A 126 3.25 -8.96 12.63
C ASP A 126 2.80 -9.34 14.06
#